data_AF-A0A8J8G880-F1
#
_entry.id   AF-A0A8J8G880-F1
#
_cell.length_a   1.000
_cell.length_b   1.000
_cell.length_c   1.000
_cell.angle_alpha   90.00
_cell.angle_beta   90.00
_cell.angle_gamma   90.00
#
_symmetry.space_group_name_H-M   'P 1'
#
loop_
_entity.id
_entity.type
_entity.pdbx_description
1 polymer ?
#
loop_
_entity_poly.entity_id
_entity_poly.type
_entity_poly.pdbx_seq_one_letter_code
_entity_poly.pdbx_strand_id
1 'polypeptide(L)'
;MINFLRYFGLISYSLIILNGSMIALPFFFWLLFTIFDFGNIDQLFAIFALVGIILNFTKLKNYVPIALISFILMLSPILSRLYQVPNHLFNYNGFKIPLLLYFISFSTMISLLIKKKIFTN
;
A
#
# COMPACT_ATOMS: atom_id res chain seq x y z
N MET A 1 -8.66 8.90 15.84
CA MET A 1 -9.27 8.04 14.80
C MET A 1 -8.49 8.01 13.48
N ILE A 2 -8.30 9.13 12.76
CA ILE A 2 -7.58 9.15 11.46
C ILE A 2 -6.18 8.51 11.53
N ASN A 3 -5.35 8.89 12.51
CA ASN A 3 -4.00 8.32 12.63
C ASN A 3 -4.03 6.82 12.97
N PHE A 4 -5.03 6.37 13.74
CA PHE A 4 -5.20 4.95 14.06
C PHE A 4 -5.48 4.14 12.79
N LEU A 5 -6.45 4.57 11.97
CA LEU A 5 -6.75 3.93 10.68
C LEU A 5 -5.55 3.93 9.74
N ARG A 6 -4.77 5.02 9.71
CA ARG A 6 -3.54 5.12 8.93
C ARG A 6 -2.52 4.05 9.34
N TYR A 7 -2.18 3.99 10.63
CA TYR A 7 -1.19 3.02 11.11
C TYR A 7 -1.69 1.60 10.99
N PHE A 8 -2.97 1.34 11.26
CA PHE A 8 -3.58 0.04 11.06
C PHE A 8 -3.55 -0.40 9.59
N GLY A 9 -3.82 0.52 8.65
CA GLY A 9 -3.66 0.29 7.22
C GLY A 9 -2.20 0.04 6.81
N LEU A 10 -1.24 0.79 7.35
CA LEU A 10 0.20 0.60 7.09
C LEU A 10 0.72 -0.75 7.62
N ILE A 11 0.26 -1.16 8.80
CA ILE A 11 0.60 -2.47 9.37
C ILE A 11 0.03 -3.58 8.46
N SER A 12 -1.23 -3.45 8.06
CA SER A 12 -1.87 -4.39 7.13
C SER A 12 -1.10 -4.47 5.81
N TYR A 13 -0.69 -3.31 5.25
CA TYR A 13 0.14 -3.25 4.06
C TYR A 13 1.50 -3.93 4.24
N SER A 14 2.14 -3.73 5.40
CA SER A 14 3.42 -4.38 5.72
C SER A 14 3.28 -5.90 5.81
N LEU A 15 2.14 -6.42 6.28
CA LEU A 15 1.86 -7.86 6.27
C LEU A 15 1.72 -8.41 4.85
N ILE A 16 1.12 -7.66 3.92
CA ILE A 16 1.09 -8.00 2.49
C ILE A 16 2.53 -8.11 1.96
N ILE A 17 3.38 -7.14 2.31
CA ILE A 17 4.80 -7.14 1.92
C ILE A 17 5.54 -8.36 2.48
N LEU A 18 5.36 -8.67 3.75
CA LEU A 18 6.11 -9.73 4.41
C LEU A 18 5.66 -11.14 3.99
N ASN A 19 4.36 -11.33 3.77
CA ASN A 19 3.78 -12.68 3.68
C ASN A 19 2.84 -12.89 2.49
N GLY A 20 2.91 -11.99 1.51
CA GLY A 20 1.93 -11.89 0.44
C GLY A 20 1.94 -13.02 -0.60
N SER A 21 3.05 -13.72 -0.79
CA SER A 21 3.14 -14.75 -1.83
C SER A 21 3.70 -16.06 -1.29
N MET A 22 3.15 -17.19 -1.74
CA MET A 22 3.71 -18.53 -1.50
C MET A 22 4.92 -18.86 -2.40
N ILE A 23 5.37 -17.89 -3.21
CA ILE A 23 6.49 -18.04 -4.14
C ILE A 23 7.81 -17.89 -3.38
N ALA A 24 8.88 -18.51 -3.90
CA ALA A 24 10.23 -18.58 -3.34
C ALA A 24 10.84 -17.24 -2.87
N LEU A 25 10.36 -16.10 -3.39
CA LEU A 25 10.77 -14.77 -2.93
C LEU A 25 9.57 -14.05 -2.26
N PRO A 26 9.60 -13.83 -0.94
CA PRO A 26 8.65 -12.97 -0.26
C PRO A 26 8.54 -11.60 -0.93
N PHE A 27 7.34 -11.01 -0.97
CA PHE A 27 7.08 -9.74 -1.66
C PHE A 27 7.99 -8.58 -1.14
N PHE A 28 8.46 -8.67 0.11
CA PHE A 28 9.49 -7.81 0.68
C PHE A 28 10.82 -7.86 -0.09
N PHE A 29 11.36 -9.05 -0.33
CA PHE A 29 12.61 -9.21 -1.07
C PHE A 29 12.41 -8.75 -2.52
N TRP A 30 11.25 -9.02 -3.11
CA TRP A 30 10.94 -8.50 -4.44
C TRP A 30 11.00 -6.97 -4.46
N LEU A 31 10.33 -6.27 -3.54
CA LEU A 31 10.42 -4.81 -3.46
C LEU A 31 11.87 -4.32 -3.31
N LEU A 32 12.66 -4.94 -2.43
CA LEU A 32 14.01 -4.49 -2.11
C LEU A 32 14.98 -4.67 -3.28
N PHE A 33 14.93 -5.80 -3.98
CA PHE A 33 15.80 -6.05 -5.14
C PHE A 33 15.34 -5.27 -6.38
N THR A 34 14.03 -5.19 -6.62
CA THR A 34 13.45 -4.54 -7.79
C THR A 34 13.72 -3.03 -7.82
N ILE A 35 13.95 -2.37 -6.68
CA ILE A 35 14.35 -0.95 -6.65
C ILE A 35 15.69 -0.69 -7.36
N PHE A 36 16.60 -1.68 -7.37
CA PHE A 36 17.92 -1.56 -7.97
C PHE A 36 18.00 -2.15 -9.39
N ASP A 37 16.88 -2.69 -9.91
CA ASP A 37 16.79 -3.30 -11.23
C ASP A 37 16.48 -2.25 -12.31
N PHE A 38 17.50 -1.47 -12.67
CA PHE A 38 17.37 -0.35 -13.60
C PHE A 38 16.94 -0.79 -15.01
N GLY A 39 15.86 -0.19 -15.51
CA GLY A 39 15.29 -0.49 -16.83
C GLY A 39 14.10 -1.44 -16.80
N ASN A 40 13.75 -1.98 -15.63
CA ASN A 40 12.55 -2.79 -15.43
C ASN A 40 11.35 -1.92 -15.00
N ILE A 41 10.18 -2.16 -15.59
CA ILE A 41 8.93 -1.48 -15.19
C ILE A 41 8.54 -1.78 -13.74
N ASP A 42 8.94 -2.95 -13.23
CA ASP A 42 8.70 -3.33 -11.84
C ASP A 42 9.41 -2.40 -10.84
N GLN A 43 10.53 -1.79 -11.25
CA GLN A 43 11.25 -0.78 -10.46
C GLN A 43 10.36 0.41 -10.13
N LEU A 44 9.56 0.89 -11.11
CA LEU A 44 8.64 2.01 -10.91
C LEU A 44 7.60 1.67 -9.84
N PHE A 45 7.03 0.46 -9.88
CA PHE A 45 6.06 0.02 -8.88
C PHE A 45 6.67 -0.10 -7.47
N ALA A 46 7.93 -0.55 -7.37
CA ALA A 46 8.62 -0.59 -6.09
C ALA A 46 8.93 0.81 -5.54
N ILE A 47 9.31 1.76 -6.41
CA ILE A 47 9.48 3.16 -6.04
C ILE A 47 8.14 3.77 -5.59
N PHE A 48 7.04 3.49 -6.30
CA PHE A 48 5.71 3.94 -5.90
C PHE A 48 5.32 3.42 -4.52
N ALA A 49 5.58 2.14 -4.23
CA ALA A 49 5.40 1.57 -2.89
C ALA A 49 6.08 2.43 -1.81
N LEU A 50 7.38 2.70 -2.00
CA LEU A 50 8.18 3.47 -1.05
C LEU A 50 7.70 4.91 -0.89
N VAL A 51 7.49 5.62 -2.00
CA VAL A 51 7.01 7.01 -1.98
C VAL A 51 5.65 7.07 -1.27
N GLY A 52 4.75 6.15 -1.58
CA GLY A 52 3.44 6.06 -0.95
C GLY A 52 3.53 5.84 0.57
N ILE A 53 4.43 4.97 1.04
CA ILE A 53 4.72 4.78 2.48
C ILE A 53 5.24 6.10 3.08
N ILE A 54 6.27 6.71 2.49
CA ILE A 54 6.91 7.93 3.01
C ILE A 54 5.89 9.06 3.18
N LEU A 55 4.99 9.24 2.21
CA LEU A 55 3.94 10.27 2.26
C LEU A 55 3.07 10.17 3.52
N ASN A 56 2.86 8.97 4.08
CA ASN A 56 2.11 8.77 5.32
C ASN A 56 2.81 9.29 6.59
N PHE A 57 4.09 9.60 6.52
CA PHE A 57 4.88 10.13 7.64
C PHE A 57 5.20 11.62 7.49
N THR A 58 4.92 12.22 6.33
CA THR A 58 5.14 13.65 6.09
C THR A 58 4.16 14.54 6.88
N LYS A 59 4.49 15.83 7.01
CA LYS A 59 3.57 16.84 7.56
C LYS A 59 2.30 17.00 6.70
N LEU A 60 2.38 16.67 5.41
CA LEU A 60 1.29 16.80 4.44
C LEU A 60 0.33 15.61 4.43
N LYS A 61 0.55 14.60 5.28
CA LYS A 61 -0.18 13.33 5.28
C LYS A 61 -1.70 13.46 5.44
N ASN A 62 -2.19 14.57 6.01
CA ASN A 62 -3.62 14.82 6.22
C ASN A 62 -4.28 15.62 5.08
N TYR A 63 -3.53 16.09 4.08
CA TYR A 63 -4.13 16.70 2.90
C TYR A 63 -4.76 15.61 2.04
N VAL A 64 -6.05 15.76 1.70
CA VAL A 64 -6.82 14.75 0.95
C VAL A 64 -6.12 14.32 -0.35
N PRO A 65 -5.58 15.23 -1.20
CA PRO A 65 -4.89 14.81 -2.41
C PRO A 65 -3.64 13.97 -2.11
N ILE A 66 -2.88 14.31 -1.07
CA ILE A 66 -1.67 13.58 -0.67
C ILE A 66 -2.04 12.19 -0.13
N ALA A 67 -3.13 12.08 0.63
CA ALA A 67 -3.63 10.79 1.11
C ALA A 67 -4.11 9.88 -0.04
N LEU A 68 -4.78 10.44 -1.05
CA LEU A 68 -5.18 9.72 -2.26
C LEU A 68 -3.98 9.25 -3.09
N ILE A 69 -3.02 10.15 -3.34
CA ILE A 69 -1.78 9.82 -4.06
C ILE A 69 -1.03 8.71 -3.33
N SER A 70 -0.85 8.84 -2.02
CA SER A 70 -0.20 7.81 -1.19
C SER A 70 -0.89 6.45 -1.30
N PHE A 71 -2.22 6.43 -1.23
CA PHE A 71 -3.02 5.21 -1.34
C PHE A 71 -2.84 4.52 -2.70
N ILE A 72 -2.92 5.29 -3.80
CA ILE A 72 -2.76 4.78 -5.16
C ILE A 72 -1.34 4.24 -5.38
N LEU A 73 -0.33 5.00 -4.95
CA LEU A 73 1.08 4.61 -5.08
C LEU A 73 1.37 3.29 -4.35
N MET A 74 0.90 3.14 -3.11
CA MET A 74 1.05 1.91 -2.33
C MET A 74 0.29 0.73 -2.96
N LEU A 75 -0.87 0.97 -3.58
CA LEU A 75 -1.70 -0.06 -4.20
C LEU A 75 -1.14 -0.55 -5.55
N SER A 76 -0.41 0.30 -6.28
CA SER A 76 0.17 -0.03 -7.59
C SER A 76 1.05 -1.30 -7.65
N PRO A 77 2.05 -1.54 -6.77
CA PRO A 77 2.83 -2.78 -6.79
C PRO A 77 1.99 -4.01 -6.46
N ILE A 78 0.92 -3.87 -5.66
CA ILE A 78 0.00 -4.97 -5.36
C ILE A 78 -0.76 -5.35 -6.63
N LEU A 79 -1.30 -4.37 -7.36
CA LEU A 79 -2.01 -4.63 -8.62
C LEU A 79 -1.09 -5.24 -9.67
N SER A 80 0.15 -4.75 -9.79
CA SER A 80 1.15 -5.33 -10.70
C SER A 80 1.37 -6.81 -10.38
N ARG A 81 1.57 -7.17 -9.11
CA ARG A 81 1.73 -8.58 -8.70
C ARG A 81 0.48 -9.41 -8.94
N LEU A 82 -0.70 -8.89 -8.65
CA LEU A 82 -1.97 -9.57 -8.94
C LEU A 82 -2.16 -9.87 -10.44
N TYR A 83 -1.60 -9.03 -11.31
CA TYR A 83 -1.61 -9.26 -12.75
C TYR A 83 -0.57 -10.31 -13.19
N GLN A 84 0.64 -10.26 -12.63
CA GLN A 84 1.75 -11.13 -13.03
C GLN A 84 1.67 -12.54 -12.42
N VAL A 85 1.13 -12.66 -11.20
CA VAL A 85 1.16 -13.90 -10.43
C VAL A 85 -0.23 -14.55 -10.42
N PRO A 86 -0.34 -15.86 -10.72
CA PRO A 86 -1.58 -16.59 -10.57
C PRO A 86 -2.19 -16.50 -9.16
N ASN A 87 -3.51 -16.26 -9.10
CA ASN A 87 -4.25 -16.05 -7.85
C ASN A 87 -4.12 -17.17 -6.80
N HIS A 88 -3.83 -18.41 -7.23
CA HIS A 88 -3.68 -19.56 -6.33
C HIS A 88 -2.32 -19.60 -5.60
N LEU A 89 -1.33 -18.79 -6.03
CA LEU A 89 -0.02 -18.67 -5.39
C LEU A 89 0.02 -17.61 -4.28
N PHE A 90 -1.08 -16.87 -4.08
CA PHE A 90 -1.20 -15.94 -2.96
C PHE A 90 -1.72 -16.68 -1.74
N ASN A 91 -1.02 -16.53 -0.61
CA ASN A 91 -1.48 -17.09 0.64
C ASN A 91 -2.78 -16.38 1.04
N TYR A 92 -3.89 -17.11 1.14
CA TYR A 92 -5.20 -16.53 1.45
C TYR A 92 -5.16 -15.69 2.73
N ASN A 93 -4.54 -16.20 3.78
CA ASN A 93 -4.45 -15.52 5.07
C ASN A 93 -3.35 -14.44 5.09
N GLY A 94 -2.22 -14.69 4.42
CA GLY A 94 -1.07 -13.78 4.37
C GLY A 94 -1.22 -12.60 3.40
N PHE A 95 -2.16 -12.69 2.45
CA PHE A 95 -2.34 -11.69 1.40
C PHE A 95 -3.75 -11.11 1.36
N LYS A 96 -4.80 -11.95 1.22
CA LYS A 96 -6.17 -11.45 0.97
C LYS A 96 -6.75 -10.71 2.17
N ILE A 97 -6.57 -11.26 3.38
CA ILE A 97 -7.05 -10.61 4.62
C ILE A 97 -6.33 -9.27 4.83
N PRO A 98 -4.98 -9.20 4.82
CA PRO A 98 -4.27 -7.93 4.93
C PRO A 98 -4.60 -6.92 3.82
N LEU A 99 -4.81 -7.39 2.59
CA LEU A 99 -5.21 -6.53 1.46
C LEU A 99 -6.58 -5.88 1.71
N LEU A 100 -7.56 -6.66 2.16
CA LEU A 100 -8.90 -6.16 2.47
C LEU A 100 -8.85 -5.15 3.63
N LEU A 101 -8.10 -5.46 4.68
CA LEU A 101 -7.90 -4.54 5.82
C LEU A 101 -7.21 -3.25 5.39
N TYR A 102 -6.17 -3.32 4.57
CA TYR A 102 -5.50 -2.15 4.00
C TYR A 102 -6.49 -1.27 3.23
N PHE A 103 -7.27 -1.87 2.32
CA PHE A 103 -8.21 -1.14 1.47
C PHE A 103 -9.32 -0.44 2.28
N ILE A 104 -9.94 -1.15 3.23
CA ILE A 104 -10.99 -0.58 4.09
C ILE A 104 -10.43 0.54 4.97
N SER A 105 -9.24 0.34 5.55
CA SER A 105 -8.64 1.30 6.47
C SER A 105 -8.26 2.60 5.78
N PHE A 106 -7.64 2.52 4.60
CA PHE A 106 -7.30 3.72 3.82
C PHE A 106 -8.55 4.41 3.26
N SER A 107 -9.53 3.66 2.75
CA SER A 107 -10.78 4.25 2.23
C SER A 107 -11.55 4.99 3.33
N THR A 108 -11.70 4.37 4.50
CA THR A 108 -12.35 5.02 5.66
C THR A 108 -11.57 6.23 6.16
N MET A 109 -10.24 6.14 6.24
CA MET A 109 -9.38 7.27 6.60
C MET A 109 -9.56 8.45 5.64
N ILE A 110 -9.56 8.21 4.33
CA ILE A 110 -9.73 9.25 3.30
C ILE A 110 -11.11 9.89 3.41
N SER A 111 -12.18 9.10 3.58
CA SER A 111 -13.54 9.63 3.79
C SER A 111 -13.63 10.53 5.01
N LEU A 112 -12.96 10.18 6.12
CA LEU A 112 -12.89 11.02 7.30
C LEU A 112 -12.09 12.31 7.07
N LEU A 113 -11.01 12.26 6.28
CA LEU A 113 -10.25 13.45 5.90
C LEU A 113 -11.07 14.41 5.03
N ILE A 114 -11.83 13.87 4.07
CA ILE A 114 -12.76 14.65 3.23
C ILE A 114 -13.82 15.30 4.10
N LYS A 115 -14.48 14.52 4.96
CA LYS A 115 -15.49 15.03 5.90
C LYS A 115 -14.90 16.15 6.76
N LYS A 116 -13.74 15.92 7.37
CA LYS A 116 -13.06 16.93 8.21
C LYS A 116 -12.82 18.23 7.44
N LYS A 117 -12.34 18.16 6.20
CA LYS A 117 -12.08 19.33 5.35
C LYS A 117 -13.35 20.13 5.05
N ILE A 118 -14.48 19.44 4.82
CA ILE A 118 -15.78 20.08 4.55
C ILE A 118 -16.29 20.84 5.78
N PHE A 119 -16.13 20.29 6.99
CA PHE A 119 -16.65 20.92 8.23
C PHE A 119 -15.75 22.02 8.80
N THR A 120 -14.50 22.15 8.34
CA THR A 120 -13.56 23.19 8.78
C THR A 120 -13.48 24.41 7.84
N ASN A 121 -14.16 24.34 6.70
CA ASN A 121 -14.33 25.44 5.75
C ASN A 121 -15.72 26.04 5.90
#